data_AF-Q6BGN3-F1
#
_entry.id   AF-Q6BGN3-F1
#
_cell.length_a   1.000
_cell.length_b   1.000
_cell.length_c   1.000
_cell.angle_alpha   90.00
_cell.angle_beta   90.00
_cell.angle_gamma   90.00
#
_symmetry.space_group_name_H-M   'P 1'
#
loop_
_entity.id
_entity.type
_entity.pdbx_description
1 polymer ?
#
loop_
_entity_poly.entity_id
_entity_poly.type
_entity_poly.pdbx_seq_one_letter_code
_entity_poly.pdbx_strand_id
1 'polypeptide(L)'
;MKLVEALRLRKDYETNLQQLESRISNNCKVQEGDVPSEDPEELIELYLQMSEKLKKLVSNINLTNSQSMFKFSKCTESMTSALAKRSELRRHAAAISRFARSDVINMDMYSRKEIKYISTFSVKKYRP
;
A
#
# COMPACT_ATOMS: atom_id res chain seq x y z
N MET A 1 -20.22 -8.87 -10.39
CA MET A 1 -19.35 -7.71 -10.10
C MET A 1 -18.09 -7.82 -10.95
N LYS A 2 -17.62 -6.73 -11.55
CA LYS A 2 -16.36 -6.68 -12.30
C LYS A 2 -15.16 -6.68 -11.34
N LEU A 3 -13.99 -7.16 -11.77
CA LEU A 3 -12.77 -7.17 -10.94
C LEU A 3 -12.39 -5.76 -10.44
N VAL A 4 -12.57 -4.73 -11.27
CA VAL A 4 -12.29 -3.33 -10.92
C VAL A 4 -13.20 -2.85 -9.78
N GLU A 5 -14.49 -3.19 -9.84
CA GLU A 5 -15.45 -2.87 -8.78
C GLU A 5 -15.08 -3.60 -7.48
N ALA A 6 -14.67 -4.87 -7.59
CA ALA A 6 -14.21 -5.67 -6.45
C ALA A 6 -12.99 -5.06 -5.76
N LEU A 7 -12.01 -4.58 -6.54
CA LEU A 7 -10.80 -3.93 -6.02
C LEU A 7 -11.10 -2.59 -5.35
N ARG A 8 -12.06 -1.81 -5.90
CA ARG A 8 -12.51 -0.58 -5.26
C ARG A 8 -13.21 -0.87 -3.94
N LEU A 9 -14.16 -1.82 -3.95
CA LEU A 9 -14.90 -2.22 -2.75
C LEU A 9 -13.98 -2.74 -1.65
N ARG A 10 -12.91 -3.47 -2.02
CA ARG A 10 -11.86 -3.91 -1.09
C ARG A 10 -11.21 -2.71 -0.39
N LYS A 11 -10.80 -1.69 -1.14
CA LYS A 11 -10.19 -0.48 -0.58
C LYS A 11 -11.16 0.28 0.33
N ASP A 12 -12.43 0.36 -0.07
CA ASP A 12 -13.47 1.02 0.73
C ASP A 12 -13.69 0.26 2.06
N TYR A 13 -13.73 -1.08 2.04
CA TYR A 13 -13.80 -1.89 3.26
C TYR A 13 -12.56 -1.75 4.15
N GLU A 14 -11.35 -1.78 3.58
CA GLU A 14 -10.11 -1.55 4.35
C GLU A 14 -10.12 -0.17 5.04
N THR A 15 -10.60 0.87 4.35
CA THR A 15 -10.70 2.23 4.89
C THR A 15 -11.74 2.30 6.02
N ASN A 16 -12.91 1.68 5.83
CA ASN A 16 -13.97 1.68 6.85
C ASN A 16 -13.56 0.89 8.09
N LEU A 17 -12.84 -0.22 7.94
CA LEU A 17 -12.30 -0.96 9.09
C LEU A 17 -11.31 -0.11 9.89
N GLN A 18 -10.42 0.64 9.23
CA GLN A 18 -9.52 1.57 9.92
C GLN A 18 -10.27 2.68 10.68
N GLN A 19 -11.37 3.18 10.12
CA GLN A 19 -12.23 4.15 10.80
C GLN A 19 -12.92 3.54 12.02
N LEU A 20 -13.41 2.30 11.91
CA LEU A 20 -14.01 1.58 13.03
C LEU A 20 -12.99 1.30 14.13
N GLU A 21 -11.76 0.90 13.80
CA GLU A 21 -10.67 0.73 14.78
C GLU A 21 -10.41 2.03 15.56
N SER A 22 -10.35 3.16 14.86
CA SER A 22 -10.18 4.46 15.50
C SER A 22 -11.36 4.80 16.41
N ARG A 23 -12.60 4.54 15.99
CA ARG A 23 -13.81 4.80 16.79
C ARG A 23 -13.88 3.90 18.02
N ILE A 24 -13.59 2.62 17.87
CA ILE A 24 -13.51 1.65 18.97
C ILE A 24 -12.46 2.13 19.98
N SER A 25 -11.24 2.44 19.52
CA SER A 25 -10.16 2.91 20.42
C SER A 25 -10.54 4.18 21.20
N ASN A 26 -11.34 5.06 20.60
CA ASN A 26 -11.77 6.30 21.25
C ASN A 26 -12.89 6.06 22.28
N ASN A 27 -13.75 5.08 22.06
CA ASN A 27 -14.88 4.78 22.94
C ASN A 27 -14.58 3.69 23.99
N CYS A 28 -13.49 2.93 23.85
CA CYS A 28 -13.07 1.92 24.82
C CYS A 28 -12.59 2.49 26.17
N LYS A 29 -12.32 3.80 26.26
CA LYS A 29 -11.86 4.45 27.49
C LYS A 29 -12.63 5.75 27.70
N VAL A 30 -13.30 5.85 28.83
CA VAL A 30 -14.00 7.05 29.29
C VAL A 30 -13.55 7.37 30.71
N GLN A 31 -13.72 8.63 31.13
CA GLN A 31 -13.47 9.01 32.53
C GLN A 31 -14.56 8.43 33.43
N GLU A 32 -14.26 8.27 34.71
CA GLU A 32 -15.23 7.77 35.69
C GLU A 32 -16.43 8.72 35.76
N GLY A 33 -17.62 8.21 35.44
CA GLY A 33 -18.86 8.99 35.39
C GLY A 33 -19.27 9.47 33.99
N ASP A 34 -18.40 9.32 32.98
CA ASP A 34 -18.74 9.59 31.57
C ASP A 34 -19.31 8.35 30.88
N VAL A 35 -20.17 8.58 29.89
CA VAL A 35 -20.72 7.52 29.03
C VAL A 35 -20.03 7.58 27.66
N PRO A 36 -19.65 6.43 27.08
CA PRO A 36 -19.13 6.40 25.71
C PRO A 36 -20.08 7.08 24.72
N SER A 37 -19.54 7.78 23.73
CA SER A 37 -20.37 8.44 22.71
C SER A 37 -21.08 7.44 21.79
N GLU A 38 -20.49 6.24 21.67
CA GLU A 38 -21.01 5.11 20.90
C GLU A 38 -20.76 3.83 21.69
N ASP A 39 -21.63 2.83 21.54
CA ASP A 39 -21.45 1.53 22.20
C ASP A 39 -20.24 0.78 21.61
N PRO A 40 -19.17 0.53 22.40
CA PRO A 40 -18.00 -0.20 21.92
C PRO A 40 -18.34 -1.63 21.46
N GLU A 41 -19.32 -2.30 22.07
CA GLU A 41 -19.69 -3.67 21.74
C GLU A 41 -20.36 -3.75 20.36
N GLU A 42 -21.27 -2.83 20.08
CA GLU A 42 -21.90 -2.70 18.75
C GLU A 42 -20.86 -2.40 17.66
N LEU A 43 -19.89 -1.51 17.95
CA LEU A 43 -18.82 -1.19 17.01
C LEU A 43 -17.90 -2.38 16.73
N ILE A 44 -17.59 -3.18 17.75
CA ILE A 44 -16.79 -4.40 17.61
C ILE A 44 -17.56 -5.42 16.76
N GLU A 45 -18.86 -5.61 17.00
CA GLU A 45 -19.67 -6.53 16.19
C GLU A 45 -19.70 -6.08 14.72
N LEU A 46 -19.92 -4.79 14.47
CA LEU A 46 -19.90 -4.22 13.12
C LEU A 46 -18.54 -4.43 12.44
N TYR A 47 -17.45 -4.23 13.17
CA TYR A 47 -16.09 -4.49 12.68
C TYR A 47 -15.91 -5.96 12.28
N LEU A 48 -16.33 -6.91 13.12
CA LEU A 48 -16.22 -8.35 12.84
C LEU A 48 -17.03 -8.74 11.60
N GLN A 49 -18.27 -8.23 11.48
CA GLN A 49 -19.11 -8.48 10.32
C GLN A 49 -18.50 -7.92 9.02
N MET A 50 -17.94 -6.70 9.07
CA MET A 50 -17.26 -6.09 7.91
C MET A 50 -15.96 -6.81 7.56
N SER A 51 -15.21 -7.28 8.55
CA SER A 51 -13.99 -8.05 8.37
C SER A 51 -14.25 -9.37 7.64
N GLU A 52 -15.31 -10.09 8.01
CA GLU A 52 -15.71 -11.32 7.32
C GLU A 52 -16.14 -11.06 5.86
N LYS A 53 -16.82 -9.92 5.59
CA LYS A 53 -17.16 -9.50 4.22
C LYS A 53 -15.90 -9.21 3.40
N LEU A 54 -14.93 -8.50 3.97
CA LEU A 54 -13.65 -8.20 3.33
C LEU A 54 -12.89 -9.49 3.01
N LYS A 55 -12.80 -10.43 3.96
CA LYS A 55 -12.16 -11.74 3.76
C LYS A 55 -12.76 -12.50 2.58
N LYS A 56 -14.09 -12.60 2.51
CA LYS A 56 -14.79 -13.25 1.39
C LYS A 56 -14.48 -12.55 0.06
N LEU A 57 -14.49 -11.22 0.05
CA LEU A 57 -14.17 -10.44 -1.14
C LEU A 57 -12.73 -10.67 -1.62
N VAL A 58 -11.75 -10.64 -0.71
CA VAL A 58 -10.34 -10.88 -1.03
C VAL A 58 -10.12 -12.29 -1.56
N SER A 59 -10.76 -13.30 -0.97
CA SER A 59 -10.71 -14.68 -1.45
C SER A 59 -11.20 -14.79 -2.90
N ASN A 60 -12.34 -14.19 -3.21
CA ASN A 60 -12.92 -14.18 -4.56
C ASN A 60 -12.02 -13.45 -5.57
N ILE A 61 -11.41 -12.32 -5.18
CA ILE A 61 -10.45 -11.59 -6.02
C ILE A 61 -9.24 -12.46 -6.32
N ASN A 62 -8.68 -13.13 -5.31
CA ASN A 62 -7.51 -13.99 -5.48
C ASN A 62 -7.81 -15.19 -6.38
N LEU A 63 -8.98 -15.81 -6.21
CA LEU A 63 -9.44 -16.91 -7.06
C LEU A 63 -9.67 -16.44 -8.51
N THR A 64 -10.25 -15.26 -8.69
CA THR A 64 -10.42 -14.67 -10.03
C THR A 64 -9.07 -14.39 -10.68
N ASN A 65 -8.10 -13.85 -9.92
CA ASN A 65 -6.75 -13.58 -10.42
C ASN A 65 -5.99 -14.87 -10.77
N SER A 66 -6.14 -15.95 -9.99
CA SER A 66 -5.45 -17.21 -10.30
C SER A 66 -6.01 -17.90 -11.54
N GLN A 67 -7.30 -17.75 -11.82
CA GLN A 67 -7.97 -18.34 -12.98
C GLN A 67 -7.89 -17.46 -14.24
N SER A 68 -7.58 -16.18 -14.10
CA SER A 68 -7.54 -15.23 -15.23
C SER A 68 -6.20 -15.27 -15.96
N MET A 69 -6.27 -15.37 -17.29
CA MET A 69 -5.10 -15.23 -18.17
C MET A 69 -4.93 -13.76 -18.59
N PHE A 70 -3.72 -13.25 -18.42
CA PHE A 70 -3.32 -11.94 -18.90
C PHE A 70 -2.66 -12.06 -20.27
N LYS A 71 -3.20 -11.33 -21.25
CA LYS A 71 -2.66 -11.26 -22.62
C LYS A 71 -2.17 -9.85 -22.87
N PHE A 72 -0.88 -9.70 -23.11
CA PHE A 72 -0.29 -8.41 -23.48
C PHE A 72 0.76 -8.61 -24.57
N SER A 73 0.54 -7.99 -25.73
CA SER A 73 1.35 -8.21 -26.94
C SER A 73 1.43 -9.71 -27.28
N LYS A 74 2.63 -10.28 -27.41
CA LYS A 74 2.87 -11.69 -27.72
C LYS A 74 2.98 -12.60 -26.48
N CYS A 75 2.88 -12.05 -25.27
CA CYS A 75 2.98 -12.83 -24.04
C CYS A 75 1.59 -13.14 -23.48
N THR A 76 1.34 -14.42 -23.24
CA THR A 76 0.18 -14.89 -22.48
C THR A 76 0.71 -15.51 -21.18
N GLU A 77 0.36 -14.92 -20.05
CA GLU A 77 0.77 -15.39 -18.71
C GLU A 77 -0.41 -15.35 -17.75
N SER A 78 -0.32 -16.00 -16.59
CA SER A 78 -1.36 -15.88 -15.57
C SER A 78 -1.38 -14.45 -15.01
N MET A 79 -2.55 -13.94 -14.62
CA MET A 79 -2.66 -12.61 -14.01
C MET A 79 -1.77 -12.49 -12.77
N THR A 80 -1.64 -13.55 -11.97
CA THR A 80 -0.71 -13.59 -10.82
C THR A 80 0.75 -13.40 -11.24
N SER A 81 1.20 -14.04 -12.33
CA SER A 81 2.56 -13.87 -12.88
C SER A 81 2.78 -12.43 -13.36
N ALA A 82 1.83 -11.88 -14.12
CA ALA A 82 1.88 -10.50 -14.60
C ALA A 82 1.98 -9.49 -13.43
N LEU A 83 1.21 -9.72 -12.36
CA LEU A 83 1.25 -8.89 -11.16
C LEU A 83 2.60 -8.98 -10.43
N ALA A 84 3.21 -10.16 -10.36
CA ALA A 84 4.53 -10.35 -9.77
C ALA A 84 5.61 -9.59 -10.57
N LYS A 85 5.60 -9.74 -11.90
CA LYS A 85 6.50 -9.03 -12.81
C LYS A 85 6.35 -7.51 -12.71
N ARG A 86 5.11 -7.01 -12.66
CA ARG A 86 4.83 -5.59 -12.41
C ARG A 86 5.44 -5.12 -11.09
N SER A 87 5.32 -5.93 -10.03
CA SER A 87 5.83 -5.60 -8.70
C SER A 87 7.36 -5.56 -8.67
N GLU A 88 8.02 -6.49 -9.35
CA GLU A 88 9.47 -6.47 -9.58
C GLU A 88 9.92 -5.19 -10.28
N LEU A 89 9.33 -4.88 -11.45
CA LEU A 89 9.66 -3.68 -12.23
C LEU A 89 9.45 -2.40 -11.43
N ARG A 90 8.35 -2.32 -10.65
CA ARG A 90 8.08 -1.18 -9.77
C ARG A 90 9.14 -1.03 -8.68
N ARG A 91 9.60 -2.14 -8.08
CA ARG A 91 10.70 -2.11 -7.10
C ARG A 91 12.01 -1.65 -7.74
N HIS A 92 12.34 -2.14 -8.94
CA HIS A 92 13.53 -1.70 -9.68
C HIS A 92 13.47 -0.19 -9.97
N ALA A 93 12.35 0.29 -10.52
CA ALA A 93 12.17 1.71 -10.81
C ALA A 93 12.28 2.58 -9.54
N ALA A 94 11.69 2.15 -8.43
CA ALA A 94 11.77 2.86 -7.15
C ALA A 94 13.20 2.87 -6.59
N ALA A 95 13.93 1.76 -6.66
CA ALA A 95 15.31 1.66 -6.21
C ALA A 95 16.24 2.56 -7.02
N ILE A 96 16.15 2.50 -8.35
CA ILE A 96 16.92 3.36 -9.27
C ILE A 96 16.64 4.84 -8.98
N SER A 97 15.36 5.20 -8.82
CA SER A 97 14.97 6.57 -8.47
C SER A 97 15.54 7.03 -7.13
N ARG A 98 15.61 6.13 -6.14
CA ARG A 98 16.18 6.43 -4.82
C ARG A 98 17.69 6.63 -4.91
N PHE A 99 18.41 5.78 -5.64
CA PHE A 99 19.85 5.90 -5.86
C PHE A 99 20.20 7.20 -6.58
N ALA A 100 19.47 7.54 -7.65
CA ALA A 100 19.67 8.79 -8.37
C ALA A 100 19.42 10.04 -7.50
N ARG A 101 18.54 9.95 -6.49
CA ARG A 101 18.29 11.05 -5.54
C ARG A 101 19.34 11.12 -4.43
N SER A 102 19.81 9.99 -3.90
CA SER A 102 20.83 9.98 -2.84
C SER A 102 22.16 10.55 -3.31
N ASP A 103 22.45 10.49 -4.62
CA ASP A 103 23.63 11.11 -5.22
C ASP A 103 23.56 12.63 -5.35
N VAL A 104 22.36 13.22 -5.25
CA VAL A 104 22.21 14.66 -5.08
C VAL A 104 22.45 14.97 -3.60
N ILE A 105 23.66 14.67 -3.12
CA ILE A 105 24.15 15.18 -1.85
C ILE A 105 24.41 16.67 -2.08
N ASN A 106 23.37 17.49 -1.98
CA ASN A 106 23.52 18.92 -1.76
C ASN A 106 23.94 19.10 -0.30
N MET A 107 25.22 18.93 0.00
CA MET A 107 25.77 19.47 1.23
C MET A 107 26.16 20.92 0.96
N ASP A 108 25.53 21.84 1.70
CA ASP A 108 25.97 23.23 1.76
C ASP A 108 27.37 23.25 2.38
N MET A 109 28.38 23.47 1.53
CA MET A 109 29.76 23.62 1.97
C MET A 109 29.91 24.93 2.75
N TYR A 110 30.42 24.87 3.97
CA TYR A 110 30.75 26.06 4.75
C TYR A 110 32.20 26.54 4.50
N SER A 111 33.09 25.68 4.00
CA SER A 111 34.51 26.04 3.76
C SER A 111 35.15 25.29 2.60
N ARG A 112 36.07 25.96 1.87
CA ARG A 112 36.80 25.37 0.73
C ARG A 112 37.84 24.31 1.12
N LYS A 113 38.09 24.10 2.42
CA LYS A 113 39.03 23.08 2.95
C LYS A 113 38.37 21.75 3.28
N GLU A 114 37.04 21.62 3.13
CA GLU A 114 36.33 20.37 3.43
C GLU A 114 36.50 19.33 2.31
N ILE A 115 36.54 18.05 2.69
CA ILE A 115 36.70 16.92 1.77
C ILE A 115 35.38 16.68 1.04
N LYS A 116 35.43 16.71 -0.30
CA LYS A 116 34.25 16.56 -1.15
C LYS A 116 33.81 15.10 -1.24
N TYR A 117 32.52 14.84 -1.00
CA TYR A 117 31.88 13.59 -1.39
C TYR A 117 31.56 13.62 -2.88
N ILE A 118 31.94 12.57 -3.59
CA ILE A 118 31.69 12.40 -5.03
C ILE A 118 30.90 11.11 -5.19
N SER A 119 29.86 11.14 -6.03
CA SER A 119 29.15 9.93 -6.43
C SER A 119 30.10 8.95 -7.11
N THR A 120 29.97 7.67 -6.77
CA THR A 120 30.72 6.57 -7.40
C THR A 120 30.03 6.02 -8.65
N PHE A 121 28.85 6.51 -9.04
CA PHE A 121 28.10 6.01 -10.20
C PHE A 121 27.45 7.13 -11.04
N SER A 122 27.15 6.83 -12.31
CA SER A 122 26.65 7.84 -13.25
C SER A 122 25.16 8.13 -13.05
N VAL A 123 24.83 9.20 -12.32
CA VAL A 123 23.45 9.67 -12.07
C VAL A 123 22.69 9.93 -13.38
N LYS A 124 23.36 10.53 -14.38
CA LYS A 124 22.74 10.90 -15.67
C LYS A 124 22.17 9.70 -16.43
N LYS A 125 22.73 8.51 -16.23
CA LYS A 125 22.27 7.27 -16.87
C LYS A 125 20.98 6.71 -16.24
N TYR A 126 20.72 7.02 -14.98
CA TYR A 126 19.67 6.41 -14.17
C TYR A 126 18.54 7.36 -13.79
N ARG A 127 18.64 8.62 -14.19
CA ARG A 127 17.59 9.61 -14.02
C ARG A 127 16.53 9.41 -15.14
N PRO A 128 15.25 9.27 -14.80
CA PRO A 128 14.17 9.20 -15.78
C PRO A 128 14.00 10.52 -16.53
#